data_AF-A0A7S2G9H2-F1
#
_entry.id   AF-A0A7S2G9H2-F1
#
_cell.length_a   1.000
_cell.length_b   1.000
_cell.length_c   1.000
_cell.angle_alpha   90.00
_cell.angle_beta   90.00
_cell.angle_gamma   90.00
#
_symmetry.space_group_name_H-M   'P 1'
#
loop_
_entity.id
_entity.type
_entity.pdbx_description
1 polymer ?
#
loop_
_entity_poly.entity_id
_entity_poly.type
_entity_poly.pdbx_seq_one_letter_code
_entity_poly.pdbx_strand_id
1 'polypeptide(L)'
;AIIFAKHFYLALLKGKKVNEAFAIAEQTVLTKQSATEQETGSKFLLLPLDGDHDEVLFADAADGQFVDETPPDPLNSCEISPQLFIGRRRQMHQIFSLFVGTSQARCITLYGEIGVGKTSLAVKTAHHLSRRRLFSAIHFV
;
A
#
# COMPACT_ATOMS: atom_id res chain seq x y z
N ALA A 1 5.51 0.79 6.23
CA ALA A 1 6.20 0.16 5.08
C ALA A 1 6.69 1.18 4.05
N ILE A 2 5.83 2.05 3.49
CA ILE A 2 6.24 3.03 2.47
C ILE A 2 7.37 3.95 2.96
N ILE A 3 7.26 4.45 4.20
CA ILE A 3 8.30 5.30 4.82
C ILE A 3 9.64 4.56 4.92
N PHE A 4 9.62 3.28 5.34
CA PHE A 4 10.82 2.45 5.41
C PHE A 4 11.49 2.34 4.04
N ALA A 5 10.74 1.87 3.03
CA ALA A 5 11.26 1.67 1.68
C ALA A 5 11.87 2.96 1.11
N LYS A 6 11.18 4.10 1.26
CA LYS A 6 11.67 5.39 0.79
C LYS A 6 13.03 5.76 1.38
N HIS A 7 13.21 5.59 2.70
CA HIS A 7 14.48 5.98 3.35
C HIS A 7 15.56 4.91 3.15
N PHE A 8 15.18 3.64 3.08
CA PHE A 8 16.09 2.53 2.78
C PHE A 8 16.71 2.67 1.39
N TYR A 9 15.89 2.79 0.34
CA TYR A 9 16.39 2.94 -1.03
C TYR A 9 17.14 4.26 -1.23
N LEU A 10 16.68 5.34 -0.61
CA LEU A 10 17.40 6.61 -0.67
C LEU A 10 18.77 6.54 0.01
N ALA A 11 18.92 5.80 1.11
CA ALA A 11 20.21 5.60 1.75
C ALA A 11 21.14 4.73 0.88
N LEU A 12 20.63 3.64 0.31
CA LEU A 12 21.39 2.80 -0.60
C LEU A 12 21.91 3.57 -1.81
N LEU A 13 21.06 4.39 -2.44
CA LEU A 13 21.43 5.23 -3.60
C LEU A 13 22.43 6.33 -3.24
N LYS A 14 22.57 6.68 -1.96
CA LYS A 14 23.62 7.60 -1.47
C LYS A 14 24.94 6.91 -1.16
N GLY A 15 25.10 5.66 -1.61
CA GLY A 15 26.32 4.88 -1.39
C GLY A 15 26.46 4.37 0.05
N LYS A 16 25.37 4.29 0.82
CA LYS A 16 25.39 3.66 2.14
C LYS A 16 25.42 2.15 2.00
N LYS A 17 26.13 1.50 2.92
CA LYS A 17 26.12 0.05 3.09
C LYS A 17 24.72 -0.45 3.44
N VAL A 18 24.43 -1.71 3.15
CA VAL A 18 23.11 -2.30 3.40
C VAL A 18 22.73 -2.22 4.88
N ASN A 19 23.66 -2.50 5.80
CA ASN A 19 23.45 -2.37 7.25
C ASN A 19 23.13 -0.92 7.68
N GLU A 20 23.89 0.05 7.20
CA GLU A 20 23.70 1.48 7.49
C GLU A 20 22.35 1.97 6.94
N ALA A 21 22.02 1.60 5.70
CA ALA A 21 20.75 1.95 5.07
C ALA A 21 19.56 1.36 5.83
N PHE A 22 19.67 0.12 6.30
CA PHE A 22 18.65 -0.54 7.12
C PHE A 22 18.44 0.20 8.45
N ALA A 23 19.51 0.51 9.16
CA ALA A 23 19.45 1.25 10.43
C ALA A 23 18.82 2.64 10.25
N ILE A 24 19.20 3.39 9.20
CA ILE A 24 18.60 4.70 8.88
C ILE A 24 17.09 4.57 8.65
N ALA A 25 16.66 3.57 7.88
CA ALA A 25 15.26 3.37 7.56
C ALA A 25 14.45 2.99 8.81
N GLU A 26 14.99 2.13 9.67
CA GLU A 26 14.37 1.72 10.94
C GLU A 26 14.19 2.92 11.89
N GLN A 27 15.26 3.70 12.12
CA GLN A 27 15.20 4.91 12.96
C GLN A 27 14.20 5.94 12.44
N THR A 28 14.10 6.09 11.11
CA THR A 28 13.14 7.02 10.51
C THR A 28 11.70 6.57 10.75
N VAL A 29 11.44 5.26 10.67
CA VAL A 29 10.13 4.69 10.96
C VAL A 29 9.75 4.90 12.43
N LEU A 30 10.68 4.66 13.36
CA LEU A 30 10.47 4.90 14.80
C LEU A 30 10.17 6.37 15.09
N THR A 31 10.90 7.29 14.46
CA THR A 31 10.77 8.73 14.73
C THR A 31 9.49 9.32 14.13
N LYS A 32 9.01 8.79 13.00
CA LYS A 32 7.81 9.31 12.31
C LYS A 32 6.50 8.63 12.74
N GLN A 33 6.56 7.60 13.58
CA GLN A 33 5.37 6.96 14.13
C GLN A 33 4.75 7.82 15.24
N SER A 34 3.48 8.18 15.06
CA SER A 34 2.63 8.66 16.15
C SER A 34 2.26 7.50 17.09
N ALA A 35 1.90 7.82 18.34
CA ALA A 35 1.70 6.87 19.45
C ALA A 35 0.74 5.69 19.18
N THR A 36 -0.05 5.72 18.10
CA THR A 36 -0.96 4.65 17.68
C THR A 36 -0.34 3.58 16.77
N GLU A 37 0.88 3.76 16.26
CA GLU A 37 1.52 2.86 15.27
C GLU A 37 2.88 2.27 15.71
N GLN A 38 3.20 2.33 17.01
CA GLN A 38 4.51 1.96 17.58
C GLN A 38 4.94 0.49 17.34
N GLU A 39 4.01 -0.41 16.99
CA GLU A 39 4.33 -1.81 16.71
C GLU A 39 5.02 -2.06 15.36
N THR A 40 5.19 -1.04 14.51
CA THR A 40 5.67 -1.27 13.13
C THR A 40 7.18 -1.14 12.96
N GLY A 41 7.91 -0.61 13.95
CA GLY A 41 9.38 -0.48 13.90
C GLY A 41 10.09 -1.84 13.80
N SER A 42 9.71 -2.79 14.65
CA SER A 42 10.35 -4.11 14.77
C SER A 42 9.84 -5.17 13.78
N LYS A 43 9.14 -4.77 12.71
CA LYS A 43 8.61 -5.70 11.70
C LYS A 43 9.57 -5.96 10.54
N PHE A 44 10.65 -5.18 10.44
CA PHE A 44 11.63 -5.33 9.37
C PHE A 44 12.78 -6.20 9.87
N LEU A 45 13.16 -7.19 9.07
CA LEU A 45 14.30 -8.06 9.33
C LEU A 45 15.24 -7.98 8.14
N LEU A 46 16.51 -7.78 8.42
CA LEU A 46 17.57 -7.90 7.43
C LEU A 46 18.03 -9.37 7.41
N LEU A 47 17.91 -10.02 6.26
CA LEU A 47 18.28 -11.44 6.09
C LEU A 47 19.47 -11.55 5.14
N PRO A 48 20.41 -12.51 5.37
CA PRO A 48 20.47 -13.40 6.52
C PRO A 48 20.86 -12.67 7.81
N LEU A 49 20.40 -13.17 8.97
CA LEU A 49 20.63 -12.56 10.28
C LEU A 49 22.13 -12.36 10.59
N ASP A 50 22.95 -13.34 10.21
CA ASP A 50 24.41 -13.34 10.39
C ASP A 50 25.15 -13.12 9.06
N GLY A 51 24.49 -12.50 8.08
CA GLY A 51 25.09 -12.18 6.79
C GLY A 51 26.06 -11.00 6.86
N ASP A 52 27.04 -10.97 5.96
CA ASP A 52 27.79 -9.75 5.70
C ASP A 52 26.92 -8.77 4.90
N HIS A 53 26.62 -7.61 5.50
CA HIS A 53 25.80 -6.53 4.93
C HIS A 53 26.60 -5.23 4.76
N ASP A 54 27.93 -5.32 4.71
CA ASP A 54 28.84 -4.18 4.51
C ASP A 54 29.04 -3.81 3.03
N GLU A 55 28.29 -4.43 2.13
CA GLU A 55 28.34 -4.15 0.69
C GLU A 55 27.65 -2.82 0.33
N VAL A 56 28.24 -2.09 -0.62
CA VAL A 56 27.64 -0.90 -1.25
C VAL A 56 27.08 -1.30 -2.61
N LEU A 57 25.77 -1.55 -2.67
CA LEU A 57 25.11 -2.11 -3.85
C LEU A 57 25.12 -1.19 -5.09
N PHE A 58 25.20 0.13 -4.88
CA PHE A 58 25.09 1.13 -5.96
C PHE A 58 26.38 1.95 -6.12
N ALA A 59 27.54 1.33 -5.90
CA ALA A 59 28.84 2.01 -6.03
C ALA A 59 29.09 2.58 -7.44
N ASP A 60 28.57 1.92 -8.47
CA ASP A 60 28.73 2.30 -9.89
C ASP A 60 27.60 3.21 -10.41
N ALA A 61 26.64 3.58 -9.57
CA ALA A 61 25.53 4.44 -9.98
C ALA A 61 26.01 5.89 -10.18
N ALA A 62 25.56 6.53 -11.27
CA ALA A 62 25.86 7.93 -11.51
C ALA A 62 25.15 8.83 -10.49
N ASP A 63 25.85 9.87 -10.05
CA ASP A 63 25.26 10.90 -9.18
C ASP A 63 24.10 11.59 -9.89
N GLY A 64 22.96 11.65 -9.20
CA GLY A 64 21.72 12.20 -9.74
C GLY A 64 20.71 12.57 -8.66
N GLN A 65 19.60 13.16 -9.08
CA GLN A 65 18.48 13.43 -8.17
C GLN A 65 17.63 12.17 -7.98
N PHE A 66 17.30 11.87 -6.73
CA PHE A 66 16.36 10.80 -6.41
C PHE A 66 14.95 11.19 -6.87
N VAL A 67 14.42 10.45 -7.85
CA VAL A 67 13.05 10.59 -8.34
C VAL A 67 12.26 9.35 -7.94
N ASP A 68 11.21 9.54 -7.15
CA ASP A 68 10.27 8.49 -6.79
C ASP A 68 9.24 8.34 -7.94
N GLU A 69 9.43 7.33 -8.78
CA GLU A 69 8.53 7.02 -9.90
C GLU A 69 7.30 6.20 -9.46
N THR A 70 7.03 6.11 -8.15
CA THR A 70 5.80 5.46 -7.66
C THR A 70 4.59 6.14 -8.27
N PRO A 71 3.74 5.42 -9.05
CA PRO A 71 2.63 6.08 -9.72
C PRO A 71 1.67 6.66 -8.68
N PRO A 72 1.10 7.85 -8.92
CA PRO A 72 0.18 8.47 -7.99
C PRO A 72 -1.04 7.57 -7.78
N ASP A 73 -1.60 7.63 -6.57
CA ASP A 73 -2.85 6.92 -6.29
C ASP A 73 -3.97 7.45 -7.19
N PRO A 74 -4.82 6.58 -7.75
CA PRO A 74 -5.92 7.02 -8.60
C PRO A 74 -6.90 7.86 -7.78
N LEU A 75 -7.48 8.88 -8.42
CA LEU A 75 -8.40 9.81 -7.76
C LEU A 75 -9.60 9.03 -7.21
N ASN A 76 -9.73 9.01 -5.88
CA ASN A 76 -10.78 8.27 -5.19
C ASN A 76 -11.53 9.22 -4.27
N SER A 77 -12.74 9.62 -4.70
CA SER A 77 -13.61 10.52 -3.94
C SER A 77 -14.49 9.79 -2.93
N CYS A 78 -14.33 8.47 -2.74
CA CYS A 78 -15.14 7.71 -1.79
C CYS A 78 -14.84 8.13 -0.34
N GLU A 79 -15.91 8.17 0.47
CA GLU A 79 -15.83 8.39 1.91
C GLU A 79 -14.86 7.42 2.62
N ILE A 80 -14.43 7.82 3.82
CA ILE A 80 -13.55 7.03 4.70
C ILE A 80 -14.12 5.61 4.83
N SER A 81 -13.27 4.62 4.54
CA SER A 81 -13.67 3.21 4.63
C SER A 81 -14.29 2.92 6.01
N PRO A 82 -15.43 2.23 6.09
CA PRO A 82 -16.03 1.84 7.37
C PRO A 82 -15.01 1.02 8.19
N GLN A 83 -14.87 1.37 9.48
CA GLN A 83 -13.88 0.79 10.38
C GLN A 83 -14.19 -0.69 10.70
N LEU A 84 -15.47 -1.04 10.87
CA LEU A 84 -15.92 -2.43 11.00
C LEU A 84 -16.48 -2.96 9.69
N PHE A 85 -15.74 -3.88 9.06
CA PHE A 85 -16.19 -4.63 7.89
C PHE A 85 -15.79 -6.10 8.03
N ILE A 86 -16.67 -6.89 8.65
CA ILE A 86 -16.42 -8.31 8.99
C ILE A 86 -17.33 -9.21 8.15
N GLY A 87 -16.83 -10.39 7.75
CA GLY A 87 -17.64 -11.44 7.11
C GLY A 87 -18.09 -11.18 5.67
N ARG A 88 -17.80 -10.01 5.09
CA ARG A 88 -18.26 -9.61 3.74
C ARG A 88 -17.22 -9.75 2.63
N ARG A 89 -16.11 -10.47 2.90
CA ARG A 89 -15.00 -10.66 1.94
C ARG A 89 -15.42 -11.44 0.70
N ARG A 90 -16.29 -12.45 0.85
CA ARG A 90 -16.80 -13.25 -0.27
C ARG A 90 -17.61 -12.40 -1.25
N GLN A 91 -18.50 -11.54 -0.74
CA GLN A 91 -19.30 -10.64 -1.58
C GLN A 91 -18.43 -9.60 -2.29
N MET A 92 -17.44 -9.03 -1.60
CA MET A 92 -16.46 -8.12 -2.24
C MET A 92 -15.70 -8.83 -3.37
N HIS A 93 -15.26 -10.07 -3.14
CA HIS A 93 -14.56 -10.85 -4.16
C HIS A 93 -15.46 -11.18 -5.36
N GLN A 94 -16.75 -11.45 -5.13
CA GLN A 94 -17.71 -11.64 -6.22
C GLN A 94 -17.84 -10.38 -7.08
N ILE A 95 -18.05 -9.21 -6.46
CA ILE A 95 -18.11 -7.93 -7.18
C ILE A 95 -16.81 -7.68 -7.96
N PHE A 96 -15.66 -7.93 -7.33
CA PHE A 96 -14.35 -7.82 -7.98
C PHE A 96 -14.22 -8.73 -9.21
N SER A 97 -14.64 -10.00 -9.09
CA SER A 97 -14.58 -10.96 -10.20
C SER A 97 -15.48 -10.58 -11.38
N LEU A 98 -16.58 -9.85 -11.12
CA LEU A 98 -17.46 -9.35 -12.19
C LEU A 98 -16.83 -8.20 -12.99
N PHE A 99 -15.99 -7.38 -12.34
CA PHE A 99 -15.24 -6.31 -13.01
C PHE A 99 -14.04 -6.83 -13.80
N VAL A 100 -13.28 -7.78 -13.24
CA VAL A 100 -12.01 -8.25 -13.82
C VAL A 100 -12.19 -9.49 -14.71
N GLY A 101 -13.24 -10.27 -14.49
CA GLY A 101 -13.49 -11.53 -15.19
C GLY A 101 -14.00 -11.37 -16.62
N THR A 102 -14.32 -12.51 -17.23
CA THR A 102 -14.70 -12.68 -18.65
C THR A 102 -15.90 -11.84 -19.09
N SER A 103 -16.76 -11.44 -18.16
CA SER A 103 -17.99 -10.70 -18.46
C SER A 103 -17.82 -9.18 -18.50
N GLN A 104 -16.66 -8.62 -18.08
CA GLN A 104 -16.39 -7.17 -17.99
C GLN A 104 -17.64 -6.34 -17.68
N ALA A 105 -18.30 -6.64 -16.56
CA ALA A 105 -19.58 -6.04 -16.26
C ALA A 105 -19.41 -4.53 -16.08
N ARG A 106 -20.04 -3.74 -16.97
CA ARG A 106 -20.03 -2.26 -16.91
C ARG A 106 -20.96 -1.70 -15.83
N CYS A 107 -21.91 -2.50 -15.37
CA CYS A 107 -22.88 -2.13 -14.35
C CYS A 107 -23.12 -3.33 -13.42
N ILE A 108 -23.13 -3.07 -12.11
CA ILE A 108 -23.38 -4.08 -11.08
C ILE A 108 -24.44 -3.51 -10.14
N THR A 109 -25.51 -4.26 -9.92
CA THR A 109 -26.60 -3.87 -9.01
C THR A 109 -26.46 -4.63 -7.68
N LEU A 110 -26.41 -3.90 -6.57
CA LEU A 110 -26.42 -4.47 -5.23
C LEU A 110 -27.84 -4.42 -4.66
N TYR A 111 -28.43 -5.58 -4.39
CA TYR A 111 -29.77 -5.69 -3.81
C TYR A 111 -29.70 -6.35 -2.42
N GLY A 112 -30.76 -6.14 -1.63
CA GLY A 112 -30.89 -6.67 -0.28
C GLY A 112 -31.71 -5.74 0.61
N GLU A 113 -32.03 -6.21 1.81
CA GLU A 113 -32.86 -5.48 2.77
C GLU A 113 -32.25 -4.13 3.19
N ILE A 114 -33.09 -3.25 3.74
CA ILE A 114 -32.64 -1.98 4.31
C ILE A 114 -31.67 -2.24 5.47
N GLY A 115 -30.65 -1.42 5.63
CA GLY A 115 -29.68 -1.56 6.72
C GLY A 115 -28.65 -2.69 6.58
N VAL A 116 -28.73 -3.56 5.57
CA VAL A 116 -27.81 -4.71 5.39
C VAL A 116 -26.34 -4.32 5.09
N GLY A 117 -26.06 -3.02 4.87
CA GLY A 117 -24.72 -2.50 4.60
C GLY A 117 -24.31 -2.50 3.13
N LYS A 118 -25.27 -2.36 2.19
CA LYS A 118 -24.99 -2.27 0.74
C LYS A 118 -24.01 -1.14 0.41
N THR A 119 -24.29 0.06 0.93
CA THR A 119 -23.45 1.25 0.75
C THR A 119 -22.04 1.02 1.29
N SER A 120 -21.93 0.45 2.50
CA SER A 120 -20.65 0.10 3.11
C SER A 120 -19.85 -0.91 2.28
N LEU A 121 -20.52 -1.92 1.69
CA LEU A 121 -19.92 -2.88 0.76
C LEU A 121 -19.45 -2.20 -0.54
N ALA A 122 -20.26 -1.31 -1.11
CA ALA A 122 -19.92 -0.56 -2.31
C ALA A 122 -18.67 0.31 -2.10
N VAL A 123 -18.65 1.12 -1.04
CA VAL A 123 -17.52 1.98 -0.66
C VAL A 123 -16.27 1.14 -0.41
N LYS A 124 -16.37 0.03 0.34
CA LYS A 124 -15.22 -0.83 0.61
C LYS A 124 -14.67 -1.48 -0.67
N THR A 125 -15.56 -1.90 -1.57
CA THR A 125 -15.16 -2.49 -2.85
C THR A 125 -14.52 -1.44 -3.77
N ALA A 126 -15.06 -0.22 -3.79
CA ALA A 126 -14.48 0.92 -4.50
C ALA A 126 -13.04 1.20 -4.04
N HIS A 127 -12.81 1.26 -2.73
CA HIS A 127 -11.44 1.36 -2.16
C HIS A 127 -10.54 0.19 -2.57
N HIS A 128 -11.08 -1.03 -2.63
CA HIS A 128 -10.30 -2.19 -3.08
C HIS A 128 -9.91 -2.11 -4.56
N LEU A 129 -10.83 -1.66 -5.42
CA LEU A 129 -10.60 -1.46 -6.86
C LEU A 129 -9.59 -0.34 -7.14
N SER A 130 -9.67 0.76 -6.39
CA SER A 130 -8.72 1.88 -6.46
C SER A 130 -7.29 1.43 -6.14
N ARG A 131 -7.09 0.68 -5.05
CA ARG A 131 -5.76 0.14 -4.69
C ARG A 131 -5.17 -0.81 -5.72
N ARG A 132 -6.02 -1.46 -6.52
CA ARG A 132 -5.60 -2.35 -7.61
C ARG A 132 -5.40 -1.61 -8.94
N ARG A 133 -5.65 -0.29 -8.98
CA ARG A 133 -5.50 0.57 -10.17
C ARG A 133 -6.26 0.07 -11.39
N LEU A 134 -7.43 -0.55 -11.16
CA LEU A 134 -8.29 -1.03 -12.24
C LEU A 134 -9.01 0.10 -12.99
N PHE A 135 -9.17 1.25 -12.34
CA PHE A 135 -9.85 2.42 -12.87
C PHE A 135 -8.97 3.66 -12.66
N SER A 136 -9.02 4.61 -13.60
CA SER A 136 -8.26 5.87 -13.50
C SER A 136 -8.81 6.79 -12.40
N ALA A 137 -10.13 6.75 -12.19
CA ALA A 137 -10.82 7.51 -11.17
C ALA A 137 -12.03 6.73 -10.65
N ILE A 138 -12.36 6.95 -9.38
CA ILE A 138 -13.54 6.39 -8.71
C ILE A 138 -14.29 7.53 -8.03
N HIS A 139 -15.58 7.64 -8.38
CA HIS A 139 -16.48 8.65 -7.85
C HIS A 139 -17.61 8.00 -7.08
N PHE A 140 -18.01 8.64 -5.99
CA PHE A 140 -19.18 8.30 -5.20
C PHE A 140 -20.13 9.50 -5.29
N VAL A 141 -21.37 9.25 -5.75
CA VAL A 141 -22.40 10.26 -6.01
C VAL A 141 -23.64 9.93 -5.20
#